data_AF-D2RDN3-F1
#
_entry.id   AF-D2RDN3-F1
#
_cell.length_a   1.000
_cell.length_b   1.000
_cell.length_c   1.000
_cell.angle_alpha   90.00
_cell.angle_beta   90.00
_cell.angle_gamma   90.00
#
_symmetry.space_group_name_H-M   'P 1'
#
loop_
_entity.id
_entity.type
_entity.pdbx_description
1 polymer ?
#
loop_
_entity_poly.entity_id
_entity_poly.type
_entity_poly.pdbx_seq_one_letter_code
_entity_poly.pdbx_strand_id
1 'polypeptide(L)'
;MIVLDTDILSCFSKIRRFYLLEELFKRQFYIPPRVYGELLKAKEKGYDFVDYALKLIDEGRIKIAILSEDELYTVKEIANMRKLSFSEIGALALAKKTENGSYFCIIILDLY
;
A
#
# COMPACT_ATOMS: atom_id res chain seq x y z
N MET A 1 6.78 -8.78 3.34
CA MET A 1 6.31 -7.63 2.56
C MET A 1 5.14 -7.03 3.33
N ILE A 2 5.14 -5.72 3.51
CA ILE A 2 4.00 -4.98 4.10
C ILE A 2 3.45 -4.07 3.01
N VAL A 3 2.15 -4.10 2.77
CA VAL A 3 1.48 -3.24 1.79
C VAL A 3 0.75 -2.15 2.56
N LEU A 4 1.08 -0.89 2.26
CA LEU A 4 0.53 0.27 2.93
C LEU A 4 -0.61 0.86 2.11
N ASP A 5 -1.68 1.24 2.81
CA ASP A 5 -2.72 2.10 2.27
C ASP A 5 -2.35 3.58 2.46
N THR A 6 -3.07 4.46 1.77
CA THR A 6 -2.89 5.91 1.81
C THR A 6 -3.02 6.47 3.22
N ASP A 7 -3.94 5.98 4.05
CA ASP A 7 -4.18 6.56 5.38
C ASP A 7 -3.02 6.33 6.35
N ILE A 8 -2.51 5.09 6.44
CA ILE A 8 -1.33 4.81 7.26
C ILE A 8 -0.11 5.55 6.74
N LEU A 9 0.12 5.53 5.42
CA LEU A 9 1.24 6.26 4.85
C LEU A 9 1.13 7.75 5.16
N SER A 10 -0.06 8.35 5.03
CA SER A 10 -0.30 9.76 5.34
C SER A 10 -0.08 10.05 6.82
N CYS A 11 -0.55 9.19 7.72
CA CYS A 11 -0.41 9.34 9.17
C CYS A 11 1.05 9.39 9.59
N PHE A 12 1.83 8.37 9.19
CA PHE A 12 3.26 8.30 9.52
C PHE A 12 4.08 9.36 8.80
N SER A 13 3.61 9.85 7.64
CA SER A 13 4.25 10.95 6.93
C SER A 13 4.01 12.31 7.59
N LYS A 14 2.82 12.56 8.12
CA LYS A 14 2.49 13.78 8.89
C LYS A 14 3.37 13.92 10.12
N ILE A 15 3.62 12.82 10.84
CA ILE A 15 4.50 12.84 12.02
C ILE A 15 5.98 12.65 11.68
N ARG A 16 6.32 12.31 10.43
CA ARG A 16 7.69 12.01 9.97
C ARG A 16 8.38 10.91 10.77
N ARG A 17 7.63 9.87 11.16
CA ARG A 17 8.10 8.74 12.00
C ARG A 17 7.97 7.39 11.31
N PHE A 18 8.20 7.33 10.00
CA PHE A 18 8.12 6.05 9.25
C PHE A 18 9.05 4.96 9.80
N TYR A 19 10.17 5.33 10.42
CA TYR A 19 11.09 4.38 11.04
C TYR A 19 10.42 3.51 12.13
N LEU A 20 9.34 3.97 12.77
CA LEU A 20 8.60 3.16 13.74
C LEU A 20 7.97 1.93 13.08
N LEU A 21 7.47 2.07 11.85
CA LEU A 21 6.96 0.94 11.09
C LEU A 21 8.09 0.00 10.68
N GLU A 22 9.24 0.55 10.27
CA GLU A 22 10.42 -0.24 9.92
C GLU A 22 10.95 -1.05 11.12
N GLU A 23 11.01 -0.46 12.31
CA GLU A 23 11.40 -1.12 13.55
C GLU A 23 10.41 -2.21 13.97
N LEU A 24 9.11 -1.94 13.80
CA LEU A 24 8.03 -2.87 14.17
C LEU A 24 8.01 -4.10 13.26
N PHE A 25 8.04 -3.88 11.94
CA PHE A 25 7.81 -4.96 10.98
C PHE A 25 9.09 -5.57 10.41
N LYS A 26 10.22 -4.84 10.39
CA LYS A 26 11.52 -5.31 9.89
C LYS A 26 11.42 -6.01 8.51
N ARG A 27 10.57 -5.48 7.62
CA ARG A 27 10.24 -6.04 6.31
C ARG A 27 10.17 -4.90 5.28
N GLN A 28 10.29 -5.24 4.00
CA GLN A 28 10.12 -4.29 2.90
C GLN A 28 8.66 -3.79 2.80
N PHE A 29 8.50 -2.49 2.63
CA PHE A 29 7.21 -1.82 2.42
C PHE A 29 6.92 -1.60 0.95
N TYR A 30 5.64 -1.71 0.62
CA TYR A 30 5.10 -1.52 -0.71
C TYR A 30 3.85 -0.66 -0.67
N ILE A 31 3.58 0.08 -1.74
CA ILE A 31 2.30 0.74 -2.00
C ILE A 31 1.74 0.30 -3.35
N PRO A 32 0.42 0.14 -3.49
CA PRO A 32 -0.21 -0.01 -4.79
C PRO A 32 -0.02 1.25 -5.67
N PRO A 33 -0.05 1.12 -7.01
CA PRO A 33 0.04 2.28 -7.92
C PRO A 33 -1.07 3.31 -7.69
N ARG A 34 -2.25 2.85 -7.24
CA ARG A 34 -3.37 3.73 -6.88
C ARG A 34 -3.01 4.65 -5.71
N VAL A 35 -2.41 4.12 -4.64
CA VAL A 35 -1.95 4.90 -3.48
C VAL A 35 -0.91 5.93 -3.90
N TYR A 36 0.01 5.55 -4.79
CA TYR A 36 0.95 6.51 -5.38
C TYR A 36 0.24 7.65 -6.13
N GLY A 37 -0.79 7.33 -6.93
CA GLY A 37 -1.61 8.35 -7.60
C GLY A 37 -2.37 9.26 -6.63
N GLU A 38 -2.82 8.75 -5.48
CA GLU A 38 -3.48 9.53 -4.42
C GLU A 38 -2.50 10.50 -3.75
N LEU A 39 -1.24 10.08 -3.54
CA LEU A 39 -0.17 10.96 -3.05
C LEU A 39 0.08 12.12 -4.03
N LEU A 40 0.21 11.83 -5.34
CA LEU A 40 0.42 12.89 -6.34
C LEU A 40 -0.71 13.93 -6.35
N LYS A 41 -1.97 13.47 -6.30
CA LYS A 41 -3.14 14.36 -6.17
C LYS A 41 -3.12 15.18 -4.89
N ALA A 42 -2.64 14.61 -3.78
CA ALA A 42 -2.49 15.35 -2.52
C ALA A 42 -1.37 16.40 -2.62
N LYS A 43 -0.27 16.11 -3.34
CA LYS A 43 0.77 17.10 -3.60
C LYS A 43 0.25 18.29 -4.40
N GLU A 44 -0.53 18.04 -5.46
CA GLU A 44 -1.17 19.09 -6.27
C GLU A 44 -2.10 20.00 -5.43
N LYS A 45 -2.71 19.44 -4.39
CA LYS A 45 -3.56 20.19 -3.45
C LYS A 45 -2.79 20.96 -2.37
N GLY A 46 -1.45 20.89 -2.38
CA GLY A 46 -0.60 21.61 -1.43
C GLY A 46 -0.43 20.94 -0.07
N TYR A 47 -0.56 19.61 0.02
CA TYR A 47 -0.30 18.89 1.26
C TYR A 47 1.19 18.59 1.47
N ASP A 48 1.84 19.29 2.39
CA ASP A 48 3.29 19.18 2.66
C ASP A 48 3.76 17.82 3.17
N PHE A 49 2.88 17.03 3.82
CA PHE A 49 3.26 15.70 4.33
C PHE A 49 3.63 14.74 3.20
N VAL A 50 3.14 15.00 1.98
CA VAL A 50 3.35 14.14 0.82
C VAL A 50 4.82 14.13 0.40
N ASP A 51 5.54 15.24 0.58
CA ASP A 51 6.96 15.30 0.21
C ASP A 51 7.80 14.32 1.02
N TYR A 52 7.44 14.09 2.29
CA TYR A 52 8.09 13.05 3.09
C TYR A 52 7.77 11.65 2.56
N ALA A 53 6.52 11.37 2.21
CA ALA A 53 6.12 10.08 1.63
C ALA A 53 6.84 9.81 0.30
N LEU A 54 6.91 10.79 -0.59
CA LEU A 54 7.61 10.69 -1.87
C LEU A 54 9.11 10.48 -1.68
N LYS A 55 9.73 11.19 -0.73
CA LYS A 55 11.14 10.97 -0.38
C LYS A 55 11.42 9.53 0.05
N LEU A 56 10.53 8.91 0.84
CA LEU A 56 10.69 7.49 1.22
C LEU A 56 10.61 6.54 0.02
N ILE A 57 9.82 6.89 -1.00
CA ILE A 57 9.70 6.13 -2.24
C ILE A 57 10.97 6.30 -3.08
N ASP A 58 11.43 7.54 -3.24
CA ASP A 58 12.66 7.88 -3.99
C ASP A 58 13.90 7.21 -3.38
N GLU A 59 13.96 7.12 -2.04
CA GLU A 59 15.00 6.40 -1.29
C GLU A 59 14.86 4.87 -1.37
N GLY A 60 13.82 4.34 -2.00
CA GLY A 60 13.55 2.90 -2.11
C GLY A 60 13.09 2.23 -0.82
N ARG A 61 12.81 3.01 0.24
CA ARG A 61 12.29 2.51 1.52
C ARG A 61 10.86 2.01 1.38
N ILE A 62 10.09 2.63 0.50
CA ILE A 62 8.78 2.16 0.04
C ILE A 62 8.88 1.87 -1.46
N LYS A 63 8.45 0.67 -1.88
CA LYS A 63 8.42 0.29 -3.30
C LYS A 63 7.01 0.38 -3.86
N ILE A 64 6.87 0.65 -5.15
CA ILE A 64 5.56 0.56 -5.80
C ILE A 64 5.35 -0.90 -6.23
N ALA A 65 4.26 -1.52 -5.77
CA ALA A 65 3.89 -2.87 -6.17
C ALA A 65 3.38 -2.85 -7.62
N ILE A 66 4.15 -3.42 -8.54
CA ILE A 66 3.72 -3.63 -9.93
C ILE A 66 2.97 -4.97 -9.93
N LEU A 67 1.64 -4.92 -10.00
CA LEU A 67 0.82 -6.11 -10.14
C LEU A 67 0.94 -6.66 -11.57
N SER A 68 1.10 -7.98 -11.71
CA SER A 68 1.04 -8.63 -13.03
C SER A 68 -0.40 -8.70 -13.55
N GLU A 69 -0.59 -8.90 -14.86
CA GLU A 69 -1.93 -9.00 -15.47
C GLU A 69 -2.80 -10.10 -14.82
N ASP A 70 -2.20 -11.23 -14.46
CA ASP A 70 -2.88 -12.35 -13.77
C ASP A 70 -3.37 -11.97 -12.36
N GLU A 71 -2.59 -11.16 -11.64
CA GLU A 71 -2.97 -10.65 -10.32
C GLU A 71 -4.12 -9.66 -10.44
N LEU A 72 -4.11 -8.83 -11.49
CA LEU A 72 -5.19 -7.89 -11.79
C LEU A 72 -6.52 -8.60 -12.14
N TYR A 73 -6.45 -9.77 -12.78
CA TYR A 73 -7.62 -10.62 -13.04
C TYR A 73 -8.17 -11.23 -11.75
N THR A 74 -7.30 -11.74 -10.88
CA THR A 74 -7.66 -12.27 -9.55
C THR A 74 -8.33 -11.21 -8.68
N VAL A 75 -7.85 -9.97 -8.78
CA VAL A 75 -8.49 -8.81 -8.15
C VAL A 75 -9.90 -8.61 -8.72
N LYS A 76 -10.09 -8.57 -10.04
CA LYS A 76 -11.42 -8.38 -10.62
C LYS A 76 -12.42 -9.49 -10.26
N GLU A 77 -11.96 -10.74 -10.14
CA GLU A 77 -12.82 -11.85 -9.73
C GLU A 77 -13.27 -11.73 -8.26
N ILE A 78 -12.33 -11.47 -7.35
CA ILE A 78 -12.65 -11.27 -5.93
C ILE A 78 -13.56 -10.04 -5.73
N ALA A 79 -13.46 -9.03 -6.63
CA ALA A 79 -14.30 -7.85 -6.63
C ALA A 79 -15.77 -8.11 -6.89
N ASN A 80 -16.02 -9.05 -7.80
CA ASN A 80 -17.37 -9.38 -8.21
C ASN A 80 -18.06 -10.33 -7.21
N MET A 81 -17.31 -10.95 -6.29
CA MET A 81 -17.86 -11.93 -5.35
C MET A 81 -18.38 -11.34 -4.03
N ARG A 82 -18.00 -10.10 -3.64
CA ARG A 82 -18.49 -9.41 -2.43
C ARG A 82 -18.42 -7.89 -2.58
N LYS A 83 -19.19 -7.13 -1.77
CA LYS A 83 -19.05 -5.67 -1.57
C LYS A 83 -17.68 -5.33 -0.97
N LEU A 84 -16.62 -5.49 -1.74
CA LEU A 84 -15.27 -5.11 -1.39
C LEU A 84 -14.83 -4.04 -2.38
N SER A 85 -14.18 -3.00 -1.86
CA SER A 85 -13.55 -1.95 -2.63
C SER A 85 -12.34 -2.48 -3.40
N PHE A 86 -12.04 -1.89 -4.55
CA PHE A 86 -10.93 -2.30 -5.42
C PHE A 86 -9.58 -2.41 -4.69
N SER A 87 -9.42 -1.61 -3.63
CA SER A 87 -8.30 -1.60 -2.68
C SER A 87 -8.21 -2.88 -1.84
N GLU A 88 -9.31 -3.31 -1.21
CA GLU A 88 -9.38 -4.56 -0.42
C GLU A 88 -9.03 -5.78 -1.27
N ILE A 89 -9.49 -5.73 -2.50
CA ILE A 89 -9.37 -6.85 -3.40
C ILE A 89 -7.96 -6.95 -3.99
N GLY A 90 -7.36 -5.81 -4.33
CA GLY A 90 -5.94 -5.67 -4.67
C GLY A 90 -5.05 -6.34 -3.62
N ALA A 91 -5.37 -6.05 -2.38
CA ALA A 91 -4.63 -6.53 -1.24
C ALA A 91 -4.83 -8.04 -0.98
N LEU A 92 -6.05 -8.56 -1.18
CA LEU A 92 -6.35 -9.99 -1.08
C LEU A 92 -5.69 -10.82 -2.19
N ALA A 93 -5.67 -10.34 -3.43
CA ALA A 93 -5.02 -11.05 -4.54
C ALA A 93 -3.50 -11.18 -4.31
N LEU A 94 -2.87 -10.12 -3.81
CA LEU A 94 -1.47 -10.14 -3.37
C LEU A 94 -1.21 -11.15 -2.26
N ALA A 95 -2.13 -11.27 -1.29
CA ALA A 95 -2.02 -12.22 -0.18
C ALA A 95 -2.25 -13.69 -0.61
N LYS A 96 -3.17 -13.94 -1.54
CA LYS A 96 -3.51 -15.30 -1.99
C LYS A 96 -2.39 -15.98 -2.77
N LYS A 97 -1.58 -15.22 -3.50
CA LYS A 97 -0.40 -15.74 -4.22
C LYS A 97 0.69 -16.31 -3.29
N THR A 98 0.56 -16.13 -1.98
CA THR A 98 1.58 -16.49 -0.97
C THR A 98 1.26 -17.72 -0.11
N GLU A 99 0.27 -18.55 -0.47
CA GLU A 99 -0.05 -19.80 0.26
C GLU A 99 1.07 -20.87 0.27
N ASN A 100 2.22 -20.63 -0.37
CA ASN A 100 3.41 -21.50 -0.26
C ASN A 100 4.58 -20.93 0.57
N GLY A 101 4.36 -19.92 1.41
CA GLY A 101 5.35 -19.62 2.46
C GLY A 101 5.24 -18.24 3.11
N SER A 102 4.75 -18.20 4.34
CA SER A 102 5.13 -17.23 5.39
C SER A 102 5.24 -15.73 5.03
N TYR A 103 4.14 -15.09 4.62
CA TYR A 103 4.06 -13.63 4.59
C TYR A 103 2.82 -13.10 5.31
N PHE A 104 3.07 -12.33 6.37
CA PHE A 104 2.06 -11.57 7.09
C PHE A 104 1.74 -10.33 6.26
N CYS A 105 0.72 -10.41 5.39
CA CYS A 105 0.20 -9.24 4.66
C CYS A 105 -0.68 -8.44 5.63
N ILE A 106 -0.07 -7.51 6.38
CA ILE A 106 -0.86 -6.55 7.16
C ILE A 106 -1.28 -5.48 6.18
N ILE A 107 -2.49 -5.67 5.69
CA ILE A 107 -3.22 -4.69 4.93
C ILE A 107 -3.84 -3.77 5.98
N ILE A 108 -3.20 -2.63 6.25
CA ILE A 108 -3.81 -1.63 7.13
C ILE A 108 -4.70 -0.75 6.24
N LEU A 109 -5.90 -1.24 5.97
CA LEU A 109 -6.96 -0.48 5.33
C LEU A 109 -7.79 0.20 6.41
N ASP A 110 -8.12 1.47 6.22
CA ASP A 110 -9.26 2.05 6.90
C ASP A 110 -10.55 1.54 6.22
N LEU A 111 -11.39 0.86 7.00
CA LEU A 111 -12.75 0.48 6.62
C LEU A 111 -13.66 1.68 6.90
N TYR A 112 -13.95 2.48 5.88
CA TYR A 112 -15.06 3.45 5.89
C TYR A 112 -16.07 3.14 4.79
#